data_AF-A0AAU2TDY1-F1
#
_entry.id   AF-A0AAU2TDY1-F1
#
_cell.length_a   1.000
_cell.length_b   1.000
_cell.length_c   1.000
_cell.angle_alpha   90.00
_cell.angle_beta   90.00
_cell.angle_gamma   90.00
#
_symmetry.space_group_name_H-M   'P 1'
#
loop_
_entity.id
_entity.type
_entity.pdbx_description
1 polymer ?
#
loop_
_entity_poly.entity_id
_entity_poly.type
_entity_poly.pdbx_seq_one_letter_code
_entity_poly.pdbx_strand_id
1 'polypeptide(L)' 'MAITMQNFGLTWTDTDGMPRGSAVAYDEPSAQRQKAALETAGCTFVEIVTVKPGELPEPRR' A
#
# COMPACT_ATOMS: atom_id res chain seq x y z
N MET A 1 -23.64 12.86 7.93
CA MET A 1 -22.61 11.84 8.23
C MET A 1 -21.36 12.24 7.46
N ALA A 2 -20.27 12.58 8.14
CA ALA A 2 -19.00 12.80 7.47
C ALA A 2 -18.39 11.42 7.20
N ILE A 3 -18.38 11.00 5.94
CA ILE A 3 -17.58 9.84 5.53
C ILE A 3 -16.15 10.35 5.62
N THR A 4 -15.43 9.99 6.68
CA THR A 4 -14.00 10.28 6.77
C THR A 4 -13.36 9.51 5.62
N MET A 5 -12.98 10.23 4.56
CA MET A 5 -12.38 9.63 3.37
C MET A 5 -10.99 9.13 3.76
N GLN A 6 -10.91 7.86 4.12
CA GLN A 6 -9.69 7.20 4.56
C GLN A 6 -8.99 6.64 3.33
N ASN A 7 -7.74 7.07 3.11
CA ASN A 7 -6.95 6.60 1.99
C ASN A 7 -5.98 5.53 2.48
N PHE A 8 -5.72 4.57 1.61
CA PHE A 8 -4.79 3.48 1.86
C PHE A 8 -3.64 3.56 0.87
N GLY A 9 -2.42 3.37 1.36
CA GLY A 9 -1.22 3.12 0.56
C GLY A 9 -0.74 1.68 0.78
N LEU A 10 0.26 1.27 0.02
CA LEU A 10 0.90 -0.02 0.19
C LEU A 10 2.40 0.15 0.35
N THR A 11 3.00 -0.67 1.21
CA THR A 11 4.44 -0.85 1.30
C THR A 11 4.75 -2.31 1.08
N TRP A 12 5.82 -2.61 0.35
CA TRP A 12 6.25 -3.98 0.09
C TRP A 12 7.75 -4.03 -0.18
N THR A 13 8.30 -5.23 -0.09
CA THR A 13 9.65 -5.54 -0.54
C THR A 13 9.54 -6.23 -1.89
N ASP A 14 10.18 -5.64 -2.90
CA ASP A 14 10.25 -6.19 -4.25
C ASP A 14 10.99 -7.54 -4.25
N THR A 15 10.89 -8.29 -5.35
CA THR A 15 11.60 -9.59 -5.50
C THR A 15 13.11 -9.43 -5.42
N ASP A 16 13.62 -8.25 -5.77
CA ASP A 16 15.04 -7.87 -5.65
C ASP A 16 15.46 -7.48 -4.22
N GLY A 17 14.54 -7.58 -3.24
CA GLY A 17 14.79 -7.21 -1.84
C GLY A 17 14.69 -5.71 -1.56
N MET A 18 14.30 -4.89 -2.55
CA MET A 18 14.22 -3.44 -2.39
C MET A 18 12.89 -3.02 -1.76
N PRO A 19 12.88 -2.24 -0.66
CA PRO A 19 11.66 -1.71 -0.08
C PRO A 19 11.05 -0.64 -1.00
N ARG A 20 9.74 -0.75 -1.23
CA ARG A 20 8.93 0.10 -2.10
C ARG A 20 7.66 0.52 -1.38
N GLY A 21 7.17 1.72 -1.73
CA GLY A 21 5.91 2.25 -1.25
C GLY A 21 5.13 2.88 -2.39
N SER A 22 3.81 2.70 -2.39
CA SER A 22 2.88 3.39 -3.29
C SER A 22 1.93 4.25 -2.47
N ALA A 23 1.82 5.51 -2.87
CA ALA A 23 0.94 6.52 -2.27
C ALA A 23 -0.31 6.81 -3.08
N VAL A 24 -0.62 5.95 -4.04
CA VAL A 24 -1.92 6.05 -4.69
C VAL A 24 -2.95 5.85 -3.60
N ALA A 25 -3.70 6.91 -3.30
CA ALA A 25 -4.76 6.90 -2.31
C ALA A 25 -5.86 5.93 -2.76
N TYR A 26 -5.74 4.66 -2.37
CA TYR A 26 -6.72 3.63 -2.66
C TYR A 26 -7.88 3.72 -1.68
N ASP A 27 -9.06 3.32 -2.13
CA ASP A 27 -10.08 2.80 -1.22
C ASP A 27 -9.67 1.41 -0.70
N GLU A 28 -10.28 0.96 0.39
CA GLU A 28 -9.90 -0.31 1.02
C GLU A 28 -9.96 -1.52 0.06
N PRO A 29 -11.01 -1.70 -0.77
CA PRO A 29 -11.08 -2.82 -1.71
C PRO A 29 -9.97 -2.79 -2.77
N SER A 30 -9.61 -1.62 -3.29
CA SER A 30 -8.51 -1.52 -4.27
C SER A 30 -7.16 -1.79 -3.62
N ALA A 31 -6.95 -1.35 -2.36
CA ALA A 31 -5.73 -1.66 -1.62
C ALA A 31 -5.57 -3.18 -1.41
N GLN A 32 -6.65 -3.88 -1.06
CA GLN A 32 -6.65 -5.34 -0.93
C GLN A 32 -6.35 -6.06 -2.25
N ARG A 33 -6.95 -5.60 -3.37
CA ARG A 33 -6.64 -6.15 -4.70
C ARG A 33 -5.17 -5.94 -5.06
N GLN A 34 -4.62 -4.75 -4.79
CA GLN A 34 -3.22 -4.44 -5.08
C GLN A 34 -2.28 -5.28 -4.23
N LYS A 35 -2.60 -5.50 -2.94
CA LYS A 35 -1.85 -6.39 -2.06
C LYS A 35 -1.78 -7.81 -2.63
N ALA A 36 -2.93 -8.38 -3.03
CA ALA A 36 -2.98 -9.72 -3.60
C ALA A 36 -2.16 -9.83 -4.91
N ALA A 37 -2.15 -8.78 -5.73
CA ALA A 37 -1.33 -8.74 -6.94
C ALA A 37 0.18 -8.74 -6.62
N LEU A 38 0.61 -7.98 -5.60
CA LEU A 38 2.00 -7.95 -5.14
C LEU A 38 2.44 -9.30 -4.55
N GLU A 39 1.60 -9.93 -3.74
CA GLU A 39 1.85 -11.27 -3.20
C GLU A 39 1.96 -12.31 -4.32
N THR A 40 1.09 -12.23 -5.33
CA THR A 40 1.14 -13.11 -6.52
C THR A 40 2.40 -12.89 -7.35
N ALA A 41 2.90 -11.65 -7.41
CA ALA A 41 4.14 -11.30 -8.09
C ALA A 41 5.41 -11.75 -7.34
N GLY A 42 5.28 -12.32 -6.13
CA GLY A 42 6.40 -12.75 -5.31
C GLY A 42 7.02 -11.65 -4.45
N CYS A 43 6.37 -10.48 -4.34
CA CYS A 43 6.77 -9.46 -3.39
C CYS A 43 6.52 -9.95 -1.96
N THR A 44 7.36 -9.52 -1.03
CA THR A 44 7.30 -9.90 0.39
C THR A 44 7.04 -8.67 1.26
N PHE A 45 6.72 -8.87 2.54
CA PHE A 45 6.44 -7.76 3.48
C PHE A 45 5.36 -6.77 2.97
N VAL A 46 4.34 -7.29 2.28
CA VAL A 46 3.26 -6.47 1.71
C VAL A 46 2.29 -6.03 2.80
N GLU A 47 2.30 -4.74 3.14
CA GLU A 47 1.45 -4.12 4.15
C GLU A 47 0.56 -3.04 3.51
N ILE A 48 -0.71 -3.02 3.91
CA ILE A 48 -1.62 -1.91 3.62
C ILE A 48 -1.52 -0.93 4.80
N VAL A 49 -1.25 0.32 4.50
CA VAL A 49 -1.06 1.37 5.50
C VAL A 49 -2.04 2.51 5.24
N THR A 50 -2.57 3.09 6.31
CA THR A 50 -3.42 4.27 6.20
C THR A 50 -2.55 5.48 5.85
N VAL A 51 -2.92 6.22 4.81
CA VAL A 51 -2.18 7.41 4.38
C VAL A 51 -3.08 8.62 4.39
N LYS A 52 -2.50 9.79 4.67
CA LYS A 52 -3.21 11.05 4.44
C LYS A 52 -3.24 11.32 2.93
N PRO A 53 -4.29 12.01 2.43
CA PRO A 53 -4.27 12.47 1.05
C PRO A 53 -2.98 13.27 0.77
N GLY A 54 -2.21 12.86 -0.23
CA GLY A 54 -0.97 13.52 -0.62
C GLY A 54 0.30 13.12 0.14
N GLU A 55 0.23 12.21 1.13
CA GLU A 55 1.41 11.66 1.80
C GLU A 55 1.82 10.31 1.19
N LEU A 56 3.13 10.14 0.92
CA LEU A 56 3.71 8.85 0.57
C LEU A 56 4.01 8.03 1.82
N PRO A 57 3.57 6.76 1.91
CA PRO A 57 3.97 5.92 3.02
C PRO A 57 5.46 5.61 2.92
N GLU A 58 6.18 5.81 4.01
CA GLU A 58 7.57 5.38 4.10
C GLU A 58 7.61 3.85 4.15
N PRO A 59 8.29 3.19 3.19
CA PRO A 59 8.42 1.75 3.23
C PRO A 59 9.29 1.35 4.43
N ARG A 60 8.83 0.33 5.18
CA ARG A 60 9.59 -0.21 6.32
C ARG A 60 10.99 -0.64 5.85
N ARG A 61 12.00 -0.15 6.56
CA ARG A 61 13.42 -0.35 6.31
C ARG A 61 13.94 -1.60 7.00
#